data_AF-A0A0M0C186-F1
#
_entry.id   AF-A0A0M0C186-F1
#
_cell.length_a   1.000
_cell.length_b   1.000
_cell.length_c   1.000
_cell.angle_alpha   90.00
_cell.angle_beta   90.00
_cell.angle_gamma   90.00
#
_symmetry.space_group_name_H-M   'P 1'
#
loop_
_entity.id
_entity.type
_entity.pdbx_description
1 polymer ?
#
loop_
_entity_poly.entity_id
_entity_poly.type
_entity_poly.pdbx_seq_one_letter_code
_entity_poly.pdbx_strand_id
1 'polypeptide(L)'
;MARGKPWTKKQEDLLRSLVNDKKSIDEISEKLEKTPEAIRVKTKRLGLEVVVDRESTNYCTTTSNEILPEELISMEESLKMLVGALKLACTPGLSKVEVQRLQVVANLTKNYTKELPMFLHLRDVEKRLFEIEEKIVEYTKKTKSNSSSN
;
A
#
# COMPACT_ATOMS: atom_id res chain seq x y z
N MET A 1 16.38 -17.94 -15.00
CA MET A 1 15.10 -18.47 -14.48
C MET A 1 14.98 -19.93 -14.85
N ALA A 2 14.84 -20.83 -13.87
CA ALA A 2 14.64 -22.25 -14.15
C ALA A 2 13.23 -22.45 -14.74
N ARG A 3 13.14 -22.99 -15.96
CA ARG A 3 11.84 -23.36 -16.54
C ARG A 3 11.25 -24.50 -15.70
N GLY A 4 10.06 -24.29 -15.15
CA GLY A 4 9.36 -25.30 -14.36
C GLY A 4 9.17 -26.60 -15.17
N LYS A 5 9.10 -27.74 -14.48
CA LYS A 5 9.01 -29.07 -15.10
C LYS A 5 7.83 -29.11 -16.11
N PRO A 6 8.07 -29.39 -17.40
CA PRO A 6 7.06 -29.30 -18.45
C PRO A 6 5.88 -30.23 -18.18
N TRP A 7 4.72 -29.87 -18.69
CA TRP A 7 3.50 -30.68 -18.61
C TRP A 7 3.49 -31.71 -19.74
N THR A 8 3.27 -32.97 -19.39
CA THR A 8 3.04 -34.03 -20.39
C THR A 8 1.56 -34.10 -20.72
N LYS A 9 1.21 -34.47 -21.97
CA LYS A 9 -0.20 -34.64 -22.41
C LYS A 9 -1.02 -35.53 -21.47
N LYS A 10 -0.45 -36.65 -21.01
CA LYS A 10 -1.07 -37.54 -20.01
C LYS A 10 -1.45 -36.84 -18.70
N GLN A 11 -0.64 -35.87 -18.25
CA GLN A 11 -0.93 -35.10 -17.03
C GLN A 11 -2.04 -34.08 -17.26
N GLU A 12 -2.16 -33.55 -18.49
CA GLU A 12 -3.25 -32.65 -18.85
C GLU A 12 -4.58 -33.39 -18.93
N ASP A 13 -4.58 -34.60 -19.48
CA ASP A 13 -5.78 -35.45 -19.56
C ASP A 13 -6.25 -35.90 -18.17
N LEU A 14 -5.31 -36.28 -17.31
CA LEU A 14 -5.59 -36.59 -15.90
C LEU A 14 -6.09 -35.36 -15.13
N LEU A 15 -5.54 -34.19 -15.40
CA LEU A 15 -6.02 -32.95 -14.77
C LEU A 15 -7.47 -32.66 -15.20
N ARG A 16 -7.80 -32.87 -16.48
CA ARG A 16 -9.19 -32.70 -16.98
C ARG A 16 -10.17 -33.64 -16.30
N SER A 17 -9.81 -34.92 -16.12
CA SER A 17 -10.70 -35.87 -15.44
C SER A 17 -10.86 -35.53 -13.96
N LEU A 18 -9.78 -35.21 -13.25
CA LEU A 18 -9.84 -34.91 -11.82
C LEU A 18 -10.59 -33.61 -11.51
N VAL A 19 -10.52 -32.61 -12.39
CA VAL A 19 -11.32 -31.38 -12.27
C VAL A 19 -12.79 -31.64 -12.56
N ASN A 20 -13.10 -32.50 -13.54
CA ASN A 20 -14.48 -32.91 -13.83
C ASN A 20 -15.08 -33.71 -12.65
N ASP A 21 -14.25 -34.51 -11.97
CA ASP A 21 -14.60 -35.24 -10.74
C ASP A 21 -14.73 -34.31 -9.50
N LYS A 22 -14.55 -32.99 -9.67
CA LYS A 22 -14.63 -31.96 -8.61
C LYS A 22 -13.71 -32.20 -7.40
N LYS A 23 -12.54 -32.80 -7.62
CA LYS A 23 -11.58 -33.02 -6.53
C LYS A 23 -10.93 -31.71 -6.08
N SER A 24 -10.53 -31.67 -4.81
CA SER A 24 -9.83 -30.52 -4.24
C SER A 24 -8.46 -30.35 -4.91
N ILE A 25 -7.96 -29.10 -4.93
CA ILE A 25 -6.67 -28.78 -5.56
C ILE A 25 -5.52 -29.54 -4.88
N ASP A 26 -5.64 -29.81 -3.57
CA ASP A 26 -4.64 -30.51 -2.79
C ASP A 26 -4.57 -32.00 -3.15
N GLU A 27 -5.71 -32.67 -3.31
CA GLU A 27 -5.75 -34.06 -3.81
C GLU A 27 -5.18 -34.18 -5.23
N ILE A 28 -5.41 -33.17 -6.08
CA ILE A 28 -4.84 -33.11 -7.44
C ILE A 28 -3.33 -32.88 -7.36
N SER A 29 -2.86 -32.09 -6.39
CA SER A 29 -1.44 -31.80 -6.15
C SER A 29 -0.67 -33.04 -5.76
N GLU A 30 -1.20 -33.84 -4.84
CA GLU A 30 -0.61 -35.11 -4.43
C GLU A 30 -0.56 -36.10 -5.59
N LYS A 31 -1.65 -36.22 -6.36
CA LYS A 31 -1.76 -37.20 -7.44
C LYS A 31 -0.90 -36.87 -8.67
N LEU A 32 -0.64 -35.59 -8.94
CA LEU A 32 0.17 -35.15 -10.07
C LEU A 32 1.62 -34.81 -9.70
N GLU A 33 1.99 -34.87 -8.41
CA GLU A 33 3.28 -34.44 -7.87
C GLU A 33 3.69 -33.03 -8.38
N LYS A 34 2.70 -32.14 -8.46
CA LYS A 34 2.87 -30.74 -8.91
C LYS A 34 2.41 -29.81 -7.81
N THR A 35 3.04 -28.64 -7.70
CA THR A 35 2.63 -27.64 -6.72
C THR A 35 1.18 -27.19 -6.96
N PRO A 36 0.42 -26.88 -5.89
CA PRO A 36 -0.96 -26.39 -6.02
C PRO A 36 -1.07 -25.19 -6.96
N GLU A 37 -0.07 -24.31 -6.92
CA GLU A 37 0.00 -23.13 -7.80
C GLU A 37 0.19 -23.50 -9.27
N ALA A 38 0.99 -24.52 -9.58
CA ALA A 38 1.15 -25.00 -10.95
C ALA A 38 -0.17 -25.57 -11.51
N ILE A 39 -0.98 -26.21 -10.67
CA ILE A 39 -2.31 -26.73 -11.02
C ILE A 39 -3.29 -25.57 -11.23
N ARG A 40 -3.33 -24.56 -10.34
CA ARG A 40 -4.17 -23.35 -10.51
C ARG A 40 -3.87 -22.62 -11.81
N VAL A 41 -2.59 -22.39 -12.12
CA VAL A 41 -2.17 -21.73 -13.36
C VAL A 41 -2.53 -22.58 -14.58
N LYS A 42 -2.37 -23.91 -14.49
CA LYS A 42 -2.64 -24.80 -15.62
C LYS A 42 -4.13 -24.98 -15.89
N THR A 43 -4.95 -25.16 -14.86
CA THR A 43 -6.42 -25.23 -14.96
C THR A 43 -6.99 -23.95 -15.55
N LYS A 44 -6.50 -22.78 -15.08
CA LYS A 44 -6.84 -21.47 -15.67
C LYS A 44 -6.44 -21.38 -17.14
N ARG A 45 -5.25 -21.86 -17.52
CA ARG A 45 -4.80 -21.86 -18.92
C ARG A 45 -5.60 -22.81 -19.82
N LEU A 46 -6.14 -23.89 -19.24
CA LEU A 46 -6.96 -24.88 -19.95
C LEU A 46 -8.46 -24.53 -19.92
N GLY A 47 -8.85 -23.43 -19.26
CA GLY A 47 -10.25 -22.98 -19.16
C GLY A 47 -11.14 -23.91 -18.35
N LEU A 48 -10.58 -24.68 -17.41
CA LEU A 48 -11.34 -25.61 -16.57
C LEU A 48 -11.88 -24.89 -15.33
N GLU A 49 -13.16 -25.07 -15.03
CA GLU A 49 -13.80 -24.50 -13.84
C GLU A 49 -13.51 -25.38 -12.62
N VAL A 50 -12.78 -24.84 -11.65
CA VAL A 50 -12.42 -25.55 -10.41
C VAL A 50 -13.22 -24.95 -9.27
N VAL A 51 -13.85 -25.82 -8.47
CA VAL A 51 -14.44 -25.44 -7.18
C VAL A 51 -13.28 -25.12 -6.25
N VAL A 52 -13.01 -23.84 -6.05
CA VAL A 52 -11.99 -23.40 -5.08
C VAL A 52 -12.67 -23.41 -3.71
N ASP A 53 -12.20 -24.26 -2.80
CA ASP A 53 -12.52 -24.11 -1.38
C ASP A 53 -12.02 -22.72 -0.95
N ARG A 54 -12.98 -21.81 -0.76
CA ARG A 54 -12.71 -20.41 -0.41
C ARG A 54 -12.32 -20.34 1.06
N GLU A 55 -11.12 -20.79 1.39
CA GLU A 55 -10.38 -20.12 2.45
C GLU A 55 -9.82 -18.84 1.85
N SER A 56 -10.62 -17.79 2.02
CA SER A 56 -10.37 -16.38 1.70
C SER A 56 -8.92 -15.95 2.00
N THR A 57 -8.04 -16.06 1.02
CA THR A 57 -6.91 -15.16 0.94
C THR A 57 -7.41 -13.91 0.24
N ASN A 58 -7.82 -12.93 1.05
CA ASN A 58 -7.98 -11.55 0.62
C ASN A 58 -6.70 -11.11 -0.10
N TYR A 59 -6.72 -11.18 -1.43
CA TYR A 59 -5.74 -10.48 -2.25
C TYR A 59 -5.99 -8.99 -2.03
N CYS A 60 -5.21 -8.42 -1.11
CA CYS A 60 -5.19 -7.00 -0.82
C CYS A 60 -4.68 -6.27 -2.05
N THR A 61 -5.60 -5.74 -2.87
CA THR A 61 -5.28 -4.76 -3.89
C THR A 61 -5.09 -3.41 -3.19
N THR A 62 -3.90 -2.82 -3.31
CA THR A 62 -3.48 -1.56 -2.66
C THR A 62 -4.08 -0.33 -3.34
N THR A 63 -5.40 -0.28 -3.46
CA THR A 63 -6.12 0.91 -3.94
C THR A 63 -7.20 1.25 -2.93
N SER A 64 -6.78 1.69 -1.75
CA SER A 64 -7.65 2.37 -0.80
C SER A 64 -7.87 3.80 -1.30
N ASN A 65 -9.09 4.10 -1.75
CA ASN A 65 -9.56 5.47 -2.03
C ASN A 65 -9.76 6.21 -0.69
N GLU A 66 -8.69 6.42 0.08
CA GLU A 66 -8.78 7.23 1.28
C GLU A 66 -8.78 8.70 0.89
N ILE A 67 -9.87 9.39 1.26
CA ILE A 67 -10.05 10.83 1.12
C ILE A 67 -8.91 11.49 1.90
N LEU A 68 -8.03 12.21 1.18
CA LEU A 68 -6.99 13.01 1.82
C LEU A 68 -7.66 14.03 2.75
N PRO A 69 -7.28 14.08 4.03
CA PRO A 69 -7.87 15.04 4.96
C PRO A 69 -7.56 16.47 4.50
N GLU A 70 -8.56 17.36 4.62
CA GLU A 70 -8.44 18.78 4.23
C GLU A 70 -7.38 19.51 5.05
N GLU A 71 -7.23 19.13 6.32
CA GLU A 71 -6.18 19.61 7.22
C GLU A 71 -5.31 18.47 7.73
N LEU A 72 -4.01 18.74 7.81
CA LEU A 72 -3.04 17.81 8.38
C LEU A 72 -3.27 17.64 9.89
N ILE A 73 -3.09 16.41 10.37
CA ILE A 73 -3.14 16.08 11.80
C ILE A 73 -2.10 16.92 12.57
N SER A 74 -2.48 17.47 13.72
CA SER A 74 -1.53 18.25 14.53
C SER A 74 -0.41 17.35 15.08
N MET A 75 0.78 17.92 15.31
CA MET A 75 1.87 17.20 15.96
C MET A 75 1.44 16.62 17.32
N GLU A 76 0.66 17.38 18.09
CA GLU A 76 0.15 16.95 19.39
C GLU A 76 -0.79 15.74 19.26
N GLU A 77 -1.68 15.74 18.27
CA GLU A 77 -2.61 14.65 18.01
C GLU A 77 -1.87 13.38 17.57
N SER A 78 -0.83 13.54 16.74
CA SER A 78 0.02 12.42 16.35
C SER A 78 0.73 11.80 17.57
N LEU A 79 1.25 12.62 18.49
CA LEU A 79 1.87 12.15 19.73
C LEU A 79 0.87 11.45 20.66
N LYS A 80 -0.38 11.94 20.75
CA LYS A 80 -1.45 11.27 21.50
C LYS A 80 -1.72 9.87 20.94
N MET A 81 -1.76 9.72 19.61
CA MET A 81 -1.90 8.41 18.95
C MET A 81 -0.74 7.46 19.32
N LEU A 82 0.50 7.94 19.30
CA LEU A 82 1.67 7.13 19.71
C LEU A 82 1.58 6.70 21.17
N VAL A 83 1.21 7.60 22.08
CA VAL A 83 1.03 7.26 23.50
C VAL A 83 -0.05 6.18 23.66
N GLY A 84 -1.15 6.27 22.91
CA GLY A 84 -2.17 5.22 22.88
C GLY A 84 -1.64 3.87 22.41
N ALA A 85 -0.90 3.86 21.29
CA ALA A 85 -0.28 2.64 20.76
C ALA A 85 0.71 2.00 21.74
N LEU A 86 1.51 2.82 22.44
CA LEU A 86 2.44 2.34 23.47
C LEU A 86 1.70 1.74 24.66
N LYS A 87 0.64 2.38 25.14
CA LYS A 87 -0.19 1.84 26.24
C LYS A 87 -0.77 0.48 25.88
N LEU A 88 -1.28 0.33 24.66
CA LEU A 88 -1.80 -0.96 24.17
C LEU A 88 -0.69 -2.01 24.06
N ALA A 89 0.50 -1.63 23.59
CA ALA A 89 1.64 -2.55 23.47
C ALA A 89 2.12 -3.08 24.83
N CYS A 90 1.87 -2.36 25.91
CA CYS A 90 2.19 -2.79 27.27
C CYS A 90 1.18 -3.76 27.88
N THR A 91 0.03 -4.00 27.23
CA THR A 91 -0.95 -4.95 27.76
C THR A 91 -0.54 -6.40 27.48
N PRO A 92 -0.76 -7.34 28.42
CA PRO A 92 -0.45 -8.75 28.19
C PRO A 92 -1.49 -9.38 27.25
N GLY A 93 -1.12 -10.47 26.57
CA GLY A 93 -2.04 -11.27 25.75
C GLY A 93 -2.17 -10.82 24.28
N LEU A 94 -1.29 -9.94 23.80
CA LEU A 94 -1.27 -9.53 22.39
C LEU A 94 -0.78 -10.64 21.47
N SER A 95 -1.46 -10.79 20.33
CA SER A 95 -0.99 -11.61 19.22
C SER A 95 0.19 -10.95 18.49
N LYS A 96 0.98 -11.77 17.78
CA LYS A 96 2.10 -11.29 16.95
C LYS A 96 1.66 -10.23 15.92
N VAL A 97 0.47 -10.37 15.36
CA VAL A 97 -0.08 -9.44 14.36
C VAL A 97 -0.40 -8.10 14.99
N GLU A 98 -0.94 -8.07 16.21
CA GLU A 98 -1.25 -6.83 16.93
C GLU A 98 0.03 -6.09 17.32
N VAL A 99 1.05 -6.80 17.81
CA VAL A 99 2.36 -6.20 18.10
C VAL A 99 2.96 -5.55 16.84
N GLN A 100 2.89 -6.25 15.70
CA GLN A 100 3.36 -5.70 14.43
C GLN A 100 2.59 -4.45 14.00
N ARG A 101 1.25 -4.45 14.14
CA ARG A 101 0.41 -3.28 13.83
C ARG A 101 0.76 -2.08 14.72
N LEU A 102 0.91 -2.29 16.03
CA LEU A 102 1.30 -1.24 16.96
C LEU A 102 2.70 -0.69 16.65
N GLN A 103 3.63 -1.55 16.26
CA GLN A 103 4.96 -1.13 15.84
C GLN A 103 4.92 -0.30 14.55
N VAL A 104 4.06 -0.65 13.59
CA VAL A 104 3.84 0.16 12.38
C VAL A 104 3.30 1.54 12.75
N VAL A 105 2.28 1.63 13.60
CA VAL A 105 1.73 2.91 14.08
C VAL A 105 2.82 3.74 14.74
N ALA A 106 3.61 3.14 15.64
CA ALA A 106 4.68 3.85 16.34
C ALA A 106 5.74 4.42 15.38
N ASN A 107 6.14 3.64 14.38
CA ASN A 107 7.11 4.07 13.37
C ASN A 107 6.55 5.19 12.47
N LEU A 108 5.29 5.08 12.05
CA LEU A 108 4.63 6.09 11.22
C LEU A 108 4.50 7.41 11.97
N THR A 109 4.07 7.40 13.24
CA THR A 109 4.00 8.62 14.06
C THR A 109 5.38 9.24 14.23
N LYS A 110 6.42 8.45 14.51
CA LYS A 110 7.79 8.95 14.65
C LYS A 110 8.25 9.67 13.37
N ASN A 111 8.00 9.08 12.21
CA ASN A 111 8.31 9.71 10.93
C ASN A 111 7.50 10.99 10.73
N TYR A 112 6.20 10.95 11.02
CA TYR A 112 5.32 12.12 10.90
C TYR A 112 5.80 13.31 11.74
N THR A 113 6.14 13.07 13.02
CA THR A 113 6.65 14.12 13.91
C THR A 113 7.97 14.74 13.44
N LYS A 114 8.77 13.98 12.68
CA LYS A 114 10.03 14.44 12.11
C LYS A 114 9.84 15.25 10.83
N GLU A 115 8.97 14.80 9.93
CA GLU A 115 8.79 15.40 8.61
C GLU A 115 7.82 16.61 8.64
N LEU A 116 6.85 16.62 9.56
CA LEU A 116 5.85 17.69 9.68
C LEU A 116 6.47 19.09 9.89
N PRO A 117 7.45 19.31 10.79
CA PRO A 117 8.11 20.61 10.95
C PRO A 117 8.75 21.13 9.67
N MET A 118 9.42 20.24 8.91
CA MET A 118 10.04 20.62 7.64
C MET A 118 8.99 21.08 6.63
N PHE A 119 7.87 20.37 6.56
CA PHE A 119 6.76 20.75 5.70
C PHE A 119 6.14 22.08 6.10
N LEU A 120 5.86 22.29 7.39
CA LEU A 120 5.32 23.56 7.88
C LEU A 120 6.28 24.73 7.58
N HIS A 121 7.57 24.52 7.77
CA HIS A 121 8.59 25.51 7.44
C HIS A 121 8.62 25.82 5.93
N LEU A 122 8.51 24.81 5.07
CA LEU A 122 8.46 25.00 3.62
C LEU A 122 7.25 25.87 3.23
N ARG A 123 6.08 25.59 3.80
CA ARG A 123 4.86 26.38 3.55
C ARG A 123 5.04 27.86 3.94
N ASP A 124 5.72 28.12 5.05
CA ASP A 124 6.03 29.49 5.48
C ASP A 124 7.02 30.18 4.53
N VAL A 125 8.02 29.45 4.03
CA VAL A 125 8.98 29.97 3.05
C VAL A 125 8.29 30.29 1.72
N GLU A 126 7.43 29.40 1.22
CA GLU A 126 6.64 29.61 0.00
C GLU A 126 5.76 30.87 0.11
N LYS A 127 5.10 31.07 1.25
CA LYS A 127 4.32 32.28 1.50
C LYS A 127 5.19 33.54 1.41
N ARG A 128 6.36 33.54 2.07
CA ARG A 128 7.30 34.68 2.02
C ARG A 128 7.84 34.93 0.62
N LEU A 129 8.09 33.87 -0.16
CA LEU A 129 8.52 33.98 -1.55
C LEU A 129 7.45 34.69 -2.39
N PHE A 130 6.19 34.30 -2.24
CA PHE A 130 5.07 34.94 -2.93
C PHE A 130 4.95 36.44 -2.57
N GLU A 131 5.06 36.79 -1.29
CA GLU A 131 5.07 38.19 -0.84
C GLU A 131 6.23 39.01 -1.43
N ILE A 132 7.39 38.38 -1.62
CA ILE A 132 8.55 39.04 -2.24
C ILE A 132 8.34 39.22 -3.74
N GLU A 133 7.85 38.20 -4.44
CA GLU A 133 7.52 38.28 -5.87
C GLU A 133 6.51 39.40 -6.16
N GLU A 134 5.47 39.50 -5.33
CA GLU A 134 4.47 40.58 -5.42
C GLU A 134 5.13 41.95 -5.26
N LYS A 135 5.97 42.13 -4.24
CA LYS A 135 6.73 43.38 -4.03
C LYS A 135 7.62 43.72 -5.22
N ILE A 136 8.33 42.75 -5.80
CA ILE A 136 9.18 42.98 -6.98
C ILE A 136 8.34 43.48 -8.17
N VAL A 137 7.17 42.88 -8.40
CA VAL A 137 6.24 43.32 -9.46
C VAL A 137 5.77 44.75 -9.20
N GLU A 138 5.46 45.11 -7.96
CA GLU A 138 5.09 46.49 -7.63
C GLU A 138 6.24 47.49 -7.84
N TYR A 139 7.44 47.16 -7.37
CA TYR A 139 8.61 48.03 -7.53
C TYR A 139 8.94 48.24 -9.00
N THR A 140 8.87 47.20 -9.83
CA THR A 140 9.12 47.31 -11.28
C THR A 140 8.06 48.15 -12.00
N LYS A 141 6.80 48.13 -11.55
CA LYS A 141 5.75 49.03 -12.05
C LYS A 141 6.03 50.49 -11.66
N LYS A 142 6.40 50.72 -10.38
CA LYS A 142 6.72 52.07 -9.85
C LYS A 142 7.96 52.69 -10.51
N THR A 143 8.99 51.90 -10.79
CA THR A 143 10.18 52.42 -11.49
C THR A 143 9.88 52.77 -12.93
N LYS A 144 9.10 51.95 -13.65
CA LYS A 144 8.64 52.26 -15.01
C LYS A 144 7.79 53.54 -15.07
N SER A 145 6.87 53.75 -14.13
CA SER A 145 6.07 54.99 -14.09
C SER A 145 6.91 56.24 -13.79
N ASN A 146 7.88 56.14 -12.86
CA ASN A 146 8.77 57.26 -12.54
C ASN A 146 9.75 57.61 -13.66
N SER A 147 10.19 56.63 -14.47
CA SER A 147 11.05 56.88 -15.63
C SER A 147 10.33 57.46 -16.85
N SER A 148 9.00 57.52 -16.85
CA SER A 148 8.19 58.14 -17.93
C SER A 148 7.65 59.52 -17.56
N SER A 149 8.08 60.10 -16.45
CA SER A 149 7.65 61.45 -15.97
C SER A 149 8.82 62.44 -15.77
N ASN A 150 10.04 62.08 -16.19
CA ASN A 150 11.20 62.97 -16.37
C ASN A 150 11.60 62.99 -17.83
#